data_AF-U5HEF0-F1
#
_entry.id   AF-U5HEF0-F1
#
_cell.length_a   1.000
_cell.length_b   1.000
_cell.length_c   1.000
_cell.angle_alpha   90.00
_cell.angle_beta   90.00
_cell.angle_gamma   90.00
#
_symmetry.space_group_name_H-M   'P 1'
#
loop_
_entity.id
_entity.type
_entity.pdbx_description
1 polymer ?
#
loop_
_entity_poly.entity_id
_entity_poly.type
_entity_poly.pdbx_seq_one_letter_code
_entity_poly.pdbx_strand_id
1 'polypeptide(L)'
;MQQLHNMGRNGPPPQPSHGPPPLSNQHQQLQQQPQQQQQQQPQQPPAGPAAGVVVRPGEEPRIREVWANNLEEEMAHIRASIEKYPYVAMDTEFPGVVARPIGSFRGSSDYHYQTLRCNVDLLRIIQLGLTLAEQNGELAPGVCTWQFNFKFNINDDMYAPESIELLVKSGINFKRNEEYGIDVEHFGELLISSGLVLLEDVQWVSFHSGYDFGYLLKIVSCAPLPPTEAEFFDLLRIWFPCIWDIKYLMKSCKSLKGGLQEVADDLQVPRIGPQHQAGSDSLLTAATFFKMRGKFFDDALDNKFMGVLYGLNSSSTERNPAHPREHNGAVHYPHPPQAQSPASVPPQNVTPLAAATSAAIAIMSPSRNNSAR
;
A
#
# COMPACT_ATOMS: atom_id res chain seq x y z
N MET A 1 -81.48 12.11 -5.00
CA MET A 1 -81.20 11.33 -3.78
C MET A 1 -80.13 10.30 -4.11
N GLN A 2 -79.06 10.25 -3.29
CA GLN A 2 -78.17 9.12 -2.92
C GLN A 2 -77.71 8.13 -4.02
N GLN A 3 -76.42 8.02 -4.37
CA GLN A 3 -75.21 7.53 -3.66
C GLN A 3 -74.81 6.08 -4.04
N LEU A 4 -73.55 5.98 -4.51
CA LEU A 4 -72.54 4.91 -4.32
C LEU A 4 -72.78 3.49 -4.88
N HIS A 5 -71.95 3.04 -5.84
CA HIS A 5 -70.83 2.11 -5.57
C HIS A 5 -69.86 1.97 -6.75
N ASN A 6 -68.60 1.71 -6.37
CA ASN A 6 -67.36 1.69 -7.13
C ASN A 6 -67.09 0.29 -7.73
N MET A 7 -66.41 0.18 -8.89
CA MET A 7 -65.38 -0.84 -9.20
C MET A 7 -64.89 -0.77 -10.66
N GLY A 8 -63.55 -0.75 -10.82
CA GLY A 8 -62.85 -1.50 -11.86
C GLY A 8 -62.25 -0.73 -13.04
N ARG A 9 -61.02 -0.23 -12.91
CA ARG A 9 -60.06 -0.17 -14.04
C ARG A 9 -58.64 -0.54 -13.58
N ASN A 10 -58.14 -1.62 -14.17
CA ASN A 10 -56.77 -2.12 -14.07
C ASN A 10 -55.79 -1.14 -14.73
N GLY A 11 -54.78 -0.67 -13.99
CA GLY A 11 -53.56 -0.09 -14.54
C GLY A 11 -52.46 -1.15 -14.70
N PRO A 12 -51.50 -0.99 -15.63
CA PRO A 12 -50.43 -1.96 -15.82
C PRO A 12 -49.41 -1.92 -14.67
N PRO A 13 -48.66 -3.01 -14.41
CA PRO A 13 -47.70 -3.09 -13.31
C PRO A 13 -46.46 -2.21 -13.56
N PRO A 14 -45.74 -1.79 -12.51
CA PRO A 14 -44.54 -0.96 -12.65
C PRO A 14 -43.41 -1.79 -13.28
N GLN A 15 -42.64 -1.16 -14.16
CA GLN A 15 -41.43 -1.75 -14.73
C GLN A 15 -40.35 -1.91 -13.65
N PRO A 16 -39.51 -2.97 -13.72
CA PRO A 16 -38.40 -3.13 -12.80
C PRO A 16 -37.37 -2.01 -13.02
N SER A 17 -36.99 -1.34 -11.95
CA SER A 17 -35.88 -0.39 -11.95
C SER A 17 -34.62 -1.09 -12.45
N HIS A 18 -34.10 -0.65 -13.59
CA HIS A 18 -32.76 -1.02 -14.03
C HIS A 18 -31.78 -0.68 -12.90
N GLY A 19 -31.11 -1.70 -12.36
CA GLY A 19 -29.93 -1.50 -11.52
C GLY A 19 -28.86 -0.69 -12.27
N PRO A 20 -27.88 -0.12 -11.56
CA PRO A 20 -26.81 0.61 -12.20
C PRO A 20 -26.12 -0.28 -13.25
N PRO A 21 -25.67 0.28 -14.39
CA PRO A 21 -25.01 -0.51 -15.41
C PRO A 21 -23.77 -1.20 -14.84
N PRO A 22 -23.42 -2.41 -15.32
CA PRO A 22 -22.18 -3.05 -14.92
C PRO A 22 -21.00 -2.13 -15.24
N LEU A 23 -20.06 -2.03 -14.30
CA LEU A 23 -18.80 -1.30 -14.47
C LEU A 23 -18.14 -1.71 -15.79
N SER A 24 -17.84 -0.72 -16.65
CA SER A 24 -17.31 -0.94 -18.00
C SER A 24 -15.99 -1.73 -18.00
N ASN A 25 -15.69 -2.46 -19.09
CA ASN A 25 -14.47 -3.26 -19.30
C ASN A 25 -13.14 -2.54 -18.97
N GLN A 26 -13.11 -1.20 -19.04
CA GLN A 26 -11.94 -0.40 -18.68
C GLN A 26 -11.60 -0.49 -17.18
N HIS A 27 -12.61 -0.68 -16.32
CA HIS A 27 -12.43 -0.89 -14.88
C HIS A 27 -11.81 -2.26 -14.61
N GLN A 28 -12.22 -3.31 -15.33
CA GLN A 28 -11.66 -4.66 -15.18
C GLN A 28 -10.16 -4.73 -15.54
N GLN A 29 -9.68 -3.88 -16.45
CA GLN A 29 -8.26 -3.80 -16.83
C GLN A 29 -7.38 -3.13 -15.78
N LEU A 30 -7.84 -2.08 -15.09
CA LEU A 30 -7.09 -1.48 -13.96
C LEU A 30 -7.11 -2.41 -12.72
N GLN A 31 -8.14 -3.24 -12.60
CA GLN A 31 -8.35 -4.19 -11.48
C GLN A 31 -7.44 -5.42 -11.48
N GLN A 32 -6.96 -5.84 -12.66
CA GLN A 32 -6.03 -6.96 -12.76
C GLN A 32 -4.57 -6.50 -12.81
N GLN A 33 -4.29 -5.19 -12.88
CA GLN A 33 -2.95 -4.66 -13.11
C GLN A 33 -1.90 -4.95 -12.02
N PRO A 34 -2.21 -5.00 -10.70
CA PRO A 34 -1.21 -5.41 -9.72
C PRO A 34 -0.78 -6.88 -9.90
N GLN A 35 -1.75 -7.78 -10.08
CA GLN A 35 -1.52 -9.20 -10.38
C GLN A 35 -0.91 -9.42 -11.77
N GLN A 36 -1.34 -8.64 -12.76
CA GLN A 36 -0.87 -8.74 -14.15
C GLN A 36 0.47 -8.04 -14.38
N GLN A 37 0.90 -7.02 -13.63
CA GLN A 37 2.27 -6.48 -13.77
C GLN A 37 3.31 -7.36 -13.07
N GLN A 38 2.91 -8.09 -12.04
CA GLN A 38 3.67 -9.23 -11.53
C GLN A 38 3.72 -10.37 -12.59
N GLN A 39 2.67 -10.59 -13.40
CA GLN A 39 2.58 -11.74 -14.33
C GLN A 39 2.83 -11.49 -15.84
N GLN A 40 2.76 -10.27 -16.36
CA GLN A 40 2.76 -9.93 -17.81
C GLN A 40 4.07 -9.33 -18.30
N GLN A 41 5.19 -9.72 -17.70
CA GLN A 41 6.48 -9.55 -18.38
C GLN A 41 6.75 -10.80 -19.24
N PRO A 42 7.37 -10.65 -20.43
CA PRO A 42 7.60 -11.78 -21.31
C PRO A 42 8.39 -12.88 -20.60
N GLN A 43 7.93 -14.13 -20.75
CA GLN A 43 8.69 -15.30 -20.33
C GLN A 43 10.06 -15.27 -21.01
N GLN A 44 11.12 -15.15 -20.22
CA GLN A 44 12.47 -15.33 -20.73
C GLN A 44 12.67 -16.77 -21.23
N PRO A 45 13.51 -16.98 -22.27
CA PRO A 45 14.00 -18.32 -22.58
C PRO A 45 14.69 -18.94 -21.34
N PRO A 46 14.82 -20.27 -21.25
CA PRO A 46 15.31 -20.94 -20.05
C PRO A 46 16.61 -20.31 -19.57
N ALA A 47 16.58 -19.84 -18.33
CA ALA A 47 17.72 -19.26 -17.67
C ALA A 47 18.88 -20.27 -17.74
N GLY A 48 19.96 -19.88 -18.42
CA GLY A 48 21.29 -20.40 -18.10
C GLY A 48 21.53 -20.19 -16.60
N PRO A 49 22.48 -20.93 -15.98
CA PRO A 49 22.69 -20.85 -14.54
C PRO A 49 22.77 -19.39 -14.14
N ALA A 50 21.90 -18.98 -13.21
CA ALA A 50 21.86 -17.62 -12.67
C ALA A 50 23.31 -17.21 -12.44
N ALA A 51 23.78 -16.22 -13.20
CA ALA A 51 25.09 -15.66 -12.98
C ALA A 51 24.99 -14.98 -11.62
N GLY A 52 25.28 -15.74 -10.56
CA GLY A 52 25.49 -15.20 -9.23
C GLY A 52 26.43 -14.03 -9.41
N VAL A 53 26.00 -12.87 -8.92
CA VAL A 53 26.81 -11.65 -8.96
C VAL A 53 28.19 -12.04 -8.45
N VAL A 54 29.17 -12.07 -9.34
CA VAL A 54 30.56 -12.30 -8.96
C VAL A 54 30.99 -11.00 -8.27
N VAL A 55 30.74 -10.95 -6.97
CA VAL A 55 31.29 -9.91 -6.10
C VAL A 55 32.80 -10.00 -6.24
N ARG A 56 33.41 -8.98 -6.81
CA ARG A 56 34.87 -8.87 -6.83
C ARG A 56 35.33 -8.86 -5.37
N PRO A 57 36.35 -9.65 -4.97
CA PRO A 57 36.82 -9.65 -3.60
C PRO A 57 37.19 -8.22 -3.18
N GLY A 58 36.39 -7.62 -2.28
CA GLY A 58 36.59 -6.26 -1.76
C GLY A 58 35.51 -5.21 -2.09
N GLU A 59 34.53 -5.50 -2.96
CA GLU A 59 33.38 -4.60 -3.18
C GLU A 59 32.17 -5.07 -2.35
N GLU A 60 31.74 -4.25 -1.39
CA GLU A 60 30.50 -4.45 -0.63
C GLU A 60 29.29 -4.57 -1.58
N PRO A 61 28.35 -5.50 -1.34
CA PRO A 61 27.17 -5.64 -2.20
C PRO A 61 26.31 -4.37 -2.15
N ARG A 62 25.87 -3.87 -3.31
CA ARG A 62 25.01 -2.67 -3.41
C ARG A 62 23.66 -2.85 -2.72
N ILE A 63 23.12 -4.07 -2.76
CA ILE A 63 21.86 -4.47 -2.14
C ILE A 63 22.19 -5.32 -0.91
N ARG A 64 21.77 -4.85 0.26
CA ARG A 64 21.98 -5.50 1.55
C ARG A 64 20.71 -6.21 1.99
N GLU A 65 20.83 -7.51 2.19
CA GLU A 65 19.77 -8.33 2.78
C GLU A 65 19.61 -8.03 4.27
N VAL A 66 18.40 -7.64 4.68
CA VAL A 66 18.07 -7.36 6.07
C VAL A 66 17.08 -8.41 6.58
N TRP A 67 17.42 -9.02 7.70
CA TRP A 67 16.70 -10.05 8.43
C TRP A 67 16.62 -9.65 9.91
N ALA A 68 15.90 -10.41 10.73
CA ALA A 68 15.72 -10.07 12.15
C ALA A 68 17.05 -9.88 12.91
N ASN A 69 18.10 -10.64 12.56
CA ASN A 69 19.37 -10.63 13.28
C ASN A 69 20.28 -9.42 12.96
N ASN A 70 20.07 -8.72 11.84
CA ASN A 70 20.85 -7.52 11.48
C ASN A 70 20.00 -6.26 11.29
N LEU A 71 18.69 -6.32 11.59
CA LEU A 71 17.78 -5.19 11.42
C LEU A 71 18.27 -3.90 12.09
N GLU A 72 18.65 -3.98 13.36
CA GLU A 72 19.08 -2.81 14.15
C GLU A 72 20.35 -2.15 13.59
N GLU A 73 21.31 -2.97 13.16
CA GLU A 73 22.58 -2.54 12.57
C GLU A 73 22.32 -1.79 11.26
N GLU A 74 21.50 -2.36 10.39
CA GLU A 74 21.19 -1.76 9.09
C GLU A 74 20.33 -0.50 9.21
N MET A 75 19.38 -0.48 10.16
CA MET A 75 18.63 0.74 10.48
C MET A 75 19.54 1.84 11.04
N ALA A 76 20.62 1.51 11.75
CA ALA A 76 21.61 2.49 12.18
C ALA A 76 22.39 3.09 11.00
N HIS A 77 22.74 2.28 10.00
CA HIS A 77 23.36 2.76 8.77
C HIS A 77 22.45 3.69 7.97
N ILE A 78 21.16 3.37 7.87
CA ILE A 78 20.15 4.22 7.23
C ILE A 78 20.03 5.56 7.97
N ARG A 79 19.90 5.54 9.31
CA ARG A 79 19.86 6.76 10.14
C ARG A 79 21.06 7.67 9.91
N ALA A 80 22.26 7.08 9.78
CA ALA A 80 23.48 7.84 9.52
C ALA A 80 23.58 8.39 8.09
N SER A 81 22.79 7.85 7.15
CA SER A 81 22.88 8.18 5.73
C SER A 81 21.79 9.14 5.26
N ILE A 82 20.60 9.11 5.86
CA ILE A 82 19.40 9.78 5.32
C ILE A 82 19.53 11.31 5.20
N GLU A 83 20.29 11.96 6.09
CA GLU A 83 20.54 13.40 6.02
C GLU A 83 21.32 13.79 4.75
N LYS A 84 22.26 12.93 4.32
CA LYS A 84 23.06 13.16 3.11
C LYS A 84 22.37 12.67 1.84
N TYR A 85 21.60 11.58 1.93
CA TYR A 85 20.93 10.93 0.81
C TYR A 85 19.39 10.96 1.01
N PRO A 86 18.75 12.14 0.90
CA PRO A 86 17.35 12.32 1.31
C PRO A 86 16.33 11.77 0.30
N TYR A 87 16.75 11.31 -0.89
CA TYR A 87 15.86 10.64 -1.83
C TYR A 87 15.79 9.16 -1.48
N VAL A 88 14.61 8.70 -1.10
CA VAL A 88 14.32 7.31 -0.76
C VAL A 88 13.46 6.75 -1.87
N ALA A 89 13.99 5.83 -2.68
CA ALA A 89 13.19 5.05 -3.61
C ALA A 89 12.73 3.75 -2.95
N MET A 90 11.50 3.31 -3.21
CA MET A 90 10.94 2.13 -2.58
C MET A 90 10.07 1.30 -3.51
N ASP A 91 9.94 0.03 -3.14
CA ASP A 91 9.05 -0.95 -3.72
C ASP A 91 8.72 -2.02 -2.65
N THR A 92 7.60 -2.73 -2.78
CA THR A 92 7.24 -3.81 -1.85
C THR A 92 6.85 -5.08 -2.58
N GLU A 93 7.11 -6.23 -1.96
CA GLU A 93 6.55 -7.51 -2.40
C GLU A 93 5.57 -8.03 -1.36
N PHE A 94 4.40 -8.47 -1.83
CA PHE A 94 3.29 -8.90 -1.00
C PHE A 94 2.46 -9.98 -1.74
N PRO A 95 1.61 -10.75 -1.04
CA PRO A 95 1.01 -11.96 -1.58
C PRO A 95 -0.23 -11.70 -2.46
N GLY A 96 -0.19 -10.64 -3.26
CA GLY A 96 -1.21 -10.30 -4.24
C GLY A 96 -2.52 -9.78 -3.65
N VAL A 97 -3.63 -10.15 -4.30
CA VAL A 97 -4.99 -9.69 -3.99
C VAL A 97 -5.90 -10.91 -3.90
N VAL A 98 -6.55 -11.10 -2.74
CA VAL A 98 -7.40 -12.27 -2.44
C VAL A 98 -8.87 -11.90 -2.26
N ALA A 99 -9.17 -10.62 -2.01
CA ALA A 99 -10.52 -10.16 -1.71
C ALA A 99 -10.96 -9.01 -2.62
N ARG A 100 -12.27 -8.93 -2.87
CA ARG A 100 -12.92 -7.78 -3.51
C ARG A 100 -14.00 -7.24 -2.60
N PRO A 101 -14.07 -5.91 -2.39
CA PRO A 101 -15.12 -5.34 -1.56
C PRO A 101 -16.48 -5.49 -2.26
N ILE A 102 -17.50 -5.87 -1.50
CA ILE A 102 -18.88 -5.98 -1.98
C ILE A 102 -19.63 -4.74 -1.49
N GLY A 103 -20.27 -4.00 -2.41
CA GLY A 103 -21.04 -2.83 -2.03
C GLY A 103 -21.29 -1.85 -3.17
N SER A 104 -21.85 -0.69 -2.81
CA SER A 104 -21.97 0.47 -3.71
C SER A 104 -20.82 1.43 -3.43
N PHE A 105 -20.18 1.94 -4.48
CA PHE A 105 -19.00 2.81 -4.39
C PHE A 105 -19.26 4.16 -5.04
N ARG A 106 -18.61 5.21 -4.54
CA ARG A 106 -18.78 6.59 -5.03
C ARG A 106 -18.07 6.86 -6.36
N GLY A 107 -17.44 5.84 -6.95
CA GLY A 107 -16.74 5.90 -8.24
C GLY A 107 -15.66 4.83 -8.34
N SER A 108 -14.87 4.89 -9.42
CA SER A 108 -13.76 3.96 -9.67
C SER A 108 -12.65 4.11 -8.63
N SER A 109 -12.30 5.35 -8.26
CA SER A 109 -11.25 5.63 -7.26
C SER A 109 -11.59 5.05 -5.90
N ASP A 110 -12.81 5.28 -5.42
CA ASP A 110 -13.29 4.72 -4.15
C ASP A 110 -13.27 3.20 -4.18
N TYR A 111 -13.71 2.57 -5.28
CA TYR A 111 -13.61 1.12 -5.43
C TYR A 111 -12.15 0.61 -5.40
N HIS A 112 -11.22 1.30 -6.06
CA HIS A 112 -9.79 0.96 -6.02
C HIS A 112 -9.24 1.07 -4.61
N TYR A 113 -9.53 2.17 -3.92
CA TYR A 113 -9.12 2.38 -2.53
C TYR A 113 -9.69 1.30 -1.60
N GLN A 114 -10.98 0.99 -1.68
CA GLN A 114 -11.59 -0.06 -0.86
C GLN A 114 -11.00 -1.45 -1.16
N THR A 115 -10.60 -1.71 -2.42
CA THR A 115 -9.92 -2.95 -2.80
C THR A 115 -8.53 -3.01 -2.16
N LEU A 116 -7.74 -1.94 -2.28
CA LEU A 116 -6.44 -1.81 -1.63
C LEU A 116 -6.56 -2.00 -0.12
N ARG A 117 -7.42 -1.22 0.53
CA ARG A 117 -7.67 -1.27 1.98
C ARG A 117 -7.96 -2.69 2.45
N CYS A 118 -8.94 -3.34 1.84
CA CYS A 118 -9.35 -4.69 2.23
C CYS A 118 -8.19 -5.69 2.15
N ASN A 119 -7.38 -5.65 1.09
CA ASN A 119 -6.29 -6.59 0.92
C ASN A 119 -5.09 -6.27 1.79
N VAL A 120 -4.70 -4.99 1.91
CA VAL A 120 -3.60 -4.57 2.79
C VAL A 120 -3.90 -4.89 4.25
N ASP A 121 -5.14 -4.70 4.71
CA ASP A 121 -5.54 -5.03 6.07
C ASP A 121 -5.47 -6.55 6.32
N LEU A 122 -5.90 -7.36 5.36
CA LEU A 122 -5.94 -8.83 5.46
C LEU A 122 -4.59 -9.53 5.29
N LEU A 123 -3.72 -8.99 4.44
CA LEU A 123 -2.49 -9.65 4.00
C LEU A 123 -1.27 -9.10 4.73
N ARG A 124 -0.19 -9.90 4.74
CA ARG A 124 1.11 -9.51 5.31
C ARG A 124 2.09 -9.16 4.20
N ILE A 125 2.89 -8.12 4.43
CA ILE A 125 4.02 -7.76 3.56
C ILE A 125 5.10 -8.87 3.60
N ILE A 126 5.81 -9.09 2.49
CA ILE A 126 6.88 -10.10 2.39
C ILE A 126 8.25 -9.42 2.28
N GLN A 127 8.39 -8.38 1.45
CA GLN A 127 9.61 -7.58 1.36
C GLN A 127 9.31 -6.08 1.24
N LEU A 128 10.29 -5.27 1.67
CA LEU A 128 10.40 -3.86 1.37
C LEU A 128 11.82 -3.57 0.86
N GLY A 129 11.93 -2.86 -0.24
CA GLY A 129 13.19 -2.33 -0.74
C GLY A 129 13.27 -0.84 -0.47
N LEU A 130 14.39 -0.37 0.07
CA LEU A 130 14.70 1.05 0.21
C LEU A 130 16.04 1.35 -0.43
N THR A 131 16.07 2.29 -1.37
CA THR A 131 17.30 2.78 -2.01
C THR A 131 17.49 4.26 -1.71
N LEU A 132 18.67 4.62 -1.20
CA LEU A 132 19.00 6.00 -0.81
C LEU A 132 19.86 6.66 -1.89
N ALA A 133 19.51 7.91 -2.24
CA ALA A 133 20.20 8.72 -3.23
C ALA A 133 20.28 10.20 -2.81
N GLU A 134 21.27 10.91 -3.33
CA GLU A 134 21.36 12.37 -3.24
C GLU A 134 20.43 13.05 -4.26
N GLN A 135 20.30 14.37 -4.16
CA GLN A 135 19.43 15.17 -5.02
C GLN A 135 19.80 15.11 -6.51
N ASN A 136 21.06 14.87 -6.85
CA ASN A 136 21.55 14.69 -8.22
C ASN A 136 21.37 13.24 -8.74
N GLY A 137 20.91 12.31 -7.91
CA GLY A 137 20.78 10.90 -8.25
C GLY A 137 22.01 10.04 -7.97
N GLU A 138 23.04 10.58 -7.35
CA GLU A 138 24.18 9.79 -6.88
C GLU A 138 23.75 8.90 -5.71
N LEU A 139 24.11 7.62 -5.80
CA LEU A 139 23.79 6.61 -4.77
C LEU A 139 24.83 6.65 -3.66
N ALA A 140 24.43 6.26 -2.44
CA ALA A 140 25.37 6.11 -1.33
C ALA A 140 26.54 5.15 -1.68
N PRO A 141 27.78 5.44 -1.25
CA PRO A 141 28.92 4.58 -1.51
C PRO A 141 28.78 3.24 -0.78
N GLY A 142 29.11 2.14 -1.45
CA GLY A 142 28.94 0.79 -0.90
C GLY A 142 27.48 0.33 -0.93
N VAL A 143 26.92 0.02 0.23
CA VAL A 143 25.50 -0.32 0.37
C VAL A 143 24.66 0.94 0.14
N CYS A 144 23.81 0.89 -0.88
CA CYS A 144 22.87 1.97 -1.19
C CYS A 144 21.42 1.51 -1.17
N THR A 145 21.19 0.21 -1.05
CA THR A 145 19.87 -0.40 -1.10
C THR A 145 19.76 -1.46 -0.01
N TRP A 146 18.66 -1.43 0.72
CA TRP A 146 18.32 -2.38 1.76
C TRP A 146 17.06 -3.15 1.36
N GLN A 147 17.16 -4.48 1.39
CA GLN A 147 16.06 -5.39 1.14
C GLN A 147 15.64 -6.02 2.47
N PHE A 148 14.57 -5.50 3.05
CA PHE A 148 13.99 -6.00 4.28
C PHE A 148 13.12 -7.22 3.98
N ASN A 149 13.44 -8.33 4.63
CA ASN A 149 12.71 -9.60 4.48
C ASN A 149 11.85 -9.83 5.72
N PHE A 150 10.52 -9.74 5.57
CA PHE A 150 9.58 -9.86 6.68
C PHE A 150 9.19 -11.30 6.98
N LYS A 151 8.77 -11.52 8.22
CA LYS A 151 8.25 -12.81 8.66
C LYS A 151 6.94 -13.15 7.96
N PHE A 152 6.92 -14.30 7.30
CA PHE A 152 5.79 -14.81 6.54
C PHE A 152 5.76 -16.35 6.58
N ASN A 153 4.59 -16.93 6.80
CA ASN A 153 4.37 -18.37 6.82
C ASN A 153 3.29 -18.79 5.81
N ILE A 154 3.70 -19.54 4.78
CA ILE A 154 2.79 -20.05 3.73
C ILE A 154 1.73 -21.04 4.23
N ASN A 155 1.84 -21.54 5.46
CA ASN A 155 0.86 -22.44 6.05
C ASN A 155 -0.21 -21.69 6.86
N ASP A 156 0.12 -20.50 7.38
CA ASP A 156 -0.74 -19.75 8.30
C ASP A 156 -1.30 -18.48 7.65
N ASP A 157 -0.51 -17.81 6.80
CA ASP A 157 -0.86 -16.52 6.20
C ASP A 157 -1.69 -16.69 4.92
N MET A 158 -2.60 -15.76 4.67
CA MET A 158 -3.39 -15.71 3.44
C MET A 158 -2.54 -15.21 2.26
N TYR A 159 -2.78 -15.77 1.07
CA TYR A 159 -2.11 -15.34 -0.16
C TYR A 159 -2.88 -15.72 -1.43
N ALA A 160 -2.57 -15.03 -2.52
CA ALA A 160 -2.91 -15.47 -3.87
C ALA A 160 -1.86 -16.49 -4.35
N PRO A 161 -2.25 -17.73 -4.74
CA PRO A 161 -1.30 -18.78 -5.16
C PRO A 161 -0.35 -18.33 -6.28
N GLU A 162 -0.86 -17.59 -7.26
CA GLU A 162 -0.08 -17.16 -8.42
C GLU A 162 1.00 -16.13 -8.04
N SER A 163 0.75 -15.30 -7.01
CA SER A 163 1.75 -14.36 -6.49
C SER A 163 2.86 -15.11 -5.74
N ILE A 164 2.53 -16.13 -4.94
CA ILE A 164 3.55 -16.96 -4.28
C ILE A 164 4.40 -17.72 -5.31
N GLU A 165 3.79 -18.31 -6.33
CA GLU A 165 4.53 -19.00 -7.39
C GLU A 165 5.50 -18.08 -8.13
N LEU A 166 5.07 -16.85 -8.42
CA LEU A 166 5.93 -15.84 -9.02
C LEU A 166 7.10 -15.50 -8.09
N LEU A 167 6.82 -15.16 -6.83
CA LEU A 167 7.85 -14.79 -5.87
C LEU A 167 8.88 -15.90 -5.63
N VAL A 168 8.45 -17.17 -5.60
CA VAL A 168 9.36 -18.33 -5.56
C VAL A 168 10.26 -18.36 -6.81
N LYS A 169 9.69 -18.16 -8.01
CA LYS A 169 10.47 -18.10 -9.26
C LYS A 169 11.46 -16.94 -9.28
N SER A 170 11.11 -15.82 -8.64
CA SER A 170 11.96 -14.63 -8.47
C SER A 170 13.05 -14.81 -7.41
N GLY A 171 13.04 -15.92 -6.67
CA GLY A 171 14.09 -16.28 -5.72
C GLY A 171 13.75 -16.06 -4.24
N ILE A 172 12.50 -15.77 -3.90
CA ILE A 172 12.06 -15.66 -2.50
C ILE A 172 12.07 -17.05 -1.84
N ASN A 173 12.77 -17.14 -0.72
CA ASN A 173 12.83 -18.35 0.10
C ASN A 173 11.90 -18.21 1.31
N PHE A 174 10.64 -18.62 1.16
CA PHE A 174 9.63 -18.51 2.22
C PHE A 174 9.97 -19.26 3.51
N LYS A 175 10.76 -20.35 3.44
CA LYS A 175 11.24 -21.02 4.66
C LYS A 175 12.17 -20.10 5.45
N ARG A 176 13.00 -19.31 4.76
CA ARG A 176 13.87 -18.33 5.39
C ARG A 176 13.08 -17.15 5.97
N ASN A 177 12.02 -16.70 5.29
CA ASN A 177 11.09 -15.70 5.84
C ASN A 177 10.42 -16.19 7.13
N GLU A 178 9.96 -17.43 7.17
CA GLU A 178 9.34 -18.01 8.37
C GLU A 178 10.32 -18.04 9.58
N GLU A 179 11.56 -18.46 9.33
CA GLU A 179 12.57 -18.70 10.37
C GLU A 179 13.34 -17.44 10.81
N TYR A 180 13.65 -16.54 9.88
CA TYR A 180 14.56 -15.40 10.11
C TYR A 180 13.95 -14.04 9.75
N GLY A 181 12.69 -14.02 9.28
CA GLY A 181 12.04 -12.80 8.83
C GLY A 181 11.86 -11.78 9.95
N ILE A 182 11.91 -10.52 9.56
CA ILE A 182 11.74 -9.36 10.44
C ILE A 182 10.31 -9.34 10.98
N ASP A 183 10.19 -9.11 12.30
CA ASP A 183 8.92 -8.75 12.89
C ASP A 183 8.50 -7.34 12.45
N VAL A 184 7.28 -7.22 11.93
CA VAL A 184 6.82 -6.01 11.27
C VAL A 184 6.60 -4.87 12.27
N GLU A 185 6.26 -5.18 13.51
CA GLU A 185 6.06 -4.19 14.58
C GLU A 185 7.41 -3.64 15.03
N HIS A 186 8.43 -4.51 15.18
CA HIS A 186 9.80 -4.07 15.49
C HIS A 186 10.39 -3.20 14.37
N PHE A 187 10.17 -3.55 13.10
CA PHE A 187 10.54 -2.67 11.99
C PHE A 187 9.81 -1.31 12.06
N GLY A 188 8.51 -1.32 12.34
CA GLY A 188 7.70 -0.10 12.49
C GLY A 188 8.24 0.84 13.56
N GLU A 189 8.62 0.31 14.73
CA GLU A 189 9.25 1.07 15.82
C GLU A 189 10.52 1.80 15.34
N LEU A 190 11.41 1.07 14.65
CA LEU A 190 12.66 1.62 14.15
C LEU A 190 12.45 2.62 13.01
N LEU A 191 11.44 2.42 12.18
CA LEU A 191 11.12 3.31 11.06
C LEU A 191 10.69 4.70 11.57
N ILE A 192 9.85 4.76 12.61
CA ILE A 192 9.33 6.02 13.17
C ILE A 192 10.45 6.94 13.65
N SER A 193 11.52 6.38 14.23
CA SER A 193 12.66 7.14 14.77
C SER A 193 13.88 7.17 13.84
N SER A 194 13.73 6.78 12.57
CA SER A 194 14.84 6.67 11.62
C SER A 194 15.20 7.97 10.90
N GLY A 195 14.30 8.95 10.90
CA GLY A 195 14.40 10.13 10.04
C GLY A 195 13.95 9.88 8.59
N LEU A 196 13.39 8.71 8.26
CA LEU A 196 12.81 8.43 6.93
C LEU A 196 11.39 8.98 6.75
N VAL A 197 10.64 9.13 7.84
CA VAL A 197 9.22 9.50 7.85
C VAL A 197 9.01 10.77 8.67
N LEU A 198 7.86 11.44 8.49
CA LEU A 198 7.45 12.66 9.20
C LEU A 198 8.31 13.90 8.90
N LEU A 199 9.32 13.81 8.01
CA LEU A 199 10.22 14.91 7.66
C LEU A 199 9.97 15.40 6.23
N GLU A 200 9.85 16.72 6.07
CA GLU A 200 9.59 17.38 4.77
C GLU A 200 10.81 17.36 3.83
N ASP A 201 12.01 17.18 4.38
CA ASP A 201 13.25 17.13 3.60
C ASP A 201 13.44 15.78 2.87
N VAL A 202 12.72 14.73 3.29
CA VAL A 202 12.83 13.38 2.71
C VAL A 202 11.91 13.23 1.50
N GLN A 203 12.48 12.83 0.37
CA GLN A 203 11.79 12.72 -0.92
C GLN A 203 11.55 11.24 -1.25
N TRP A 204 10.31 10.76 -1.06
CA TRP A 204 9.91 9.40 -1.39
C TRP A 204 9.65 9.25 -2.89
N VAL A 205 10.27 8.26 -3.54
CA VAL A 205 10.17 7.98 -4.98
C VAL A 205 9.67 6.56 -5.21
N SER A 206 8.61 6.41 -5.99
CA SER A 206 7.88 5.15 -6.08
C SER A 206 7.37 4.89 -7.49
N PHE A 207 6.81 3.70 -7.75
CA PHE A 207 6.17 3.38 -9.01
C PHE A 207 4.83 2.66 -8.79
N HIS A 208 3.71 3.28 -9.16
CA HIS A 208 2.38 2.67 -9.06
C HIS A 208 2.03 2.24 -7.61
N SER A 209 2.26 3.14 -6.67
CA SER A 209 2.61 2.76 -5.30
C SER A 209 1.49 2.79 -4.27
N GLY A 210 0.24 2.65 -4.73
CA GLY A 210 -0.92 2.63 -3.84
C GLY A 210 -0.77 1.57 -2.75
N TYR A 211 -0.48 0.32 -3.14
CA TYR A 211 -0.32 -0.78 -2.19
C TYR A 211 0.93 -0.63 -1.32
N ASP A 212 2.05 -0.17 -1.88
CA ASP A 212 3.31 0.03 -1.14
C ASP A 212 3.12 1.00 0.03
N PHE A 213 2.54 2.17 -0.25
CA PHE A 213 2.20 3.14 0.79
C PHE A 213 1.07 2.66 1.69
N GLY A 214 0.14 1.84 1.19
CA GLY A 214 -0.84 1.16 2.03
C GLY A 214 -0.16 0.31 3.11
N TYR A 215 0.80 -0.54 2.73
CA TYR A 215 1.54 -1.36 3.69
C TYR A 215 2.37 -0.51 4.64
N LEU A 216 3.14 0.46 4.14
CA LEU A 216 3.94 1.33 5.02
C LEU A 216 3.06 2.11 6.00
N LEU A 217 1.92 2.63 5.56
CA LEU A 217 0.99 3.36 6.43
C LEU A 217 0.37 2.45 7.50
N LYS A 218 0.00 1.21 7.14
CA LYS A 218 -0.45 0.19 8.10
C LYS A 218 0.63 -0.12 9.14
N ILE A 219 1.89 -0.22 8.72
CA ILE A 219 3.04 -0.47 9.61
C ILE A 219 3.23 0.67 10.60
N VAL A 220 3.38 1.91 10.13
CA VAL A 220 3.70 3.05 11.02
C VAL A 220 2.52 3.47 11.91
N SER A 221 1.29 3.21 11.49
CA SER A 221 0.09 3.51 12.30
C SER A 221 -0.29 2.40 13.27
N CYS A 222 0.26 1.19 13.09
CA CYS A 222 -0.15 -0.02 13.81
C CYS A 222 -1.68 -0.21 13.85
N ALA A 223 -2.37 0.20 12.78
CA ALA A 223 -3.82 0.20 12.70
C ALA A 223 -4.32 -0.22 11.30
N PRO A 224 -5.57 -0.70 11.17
CA PRO A 224 -6.20 -0.86 9.86
C PRO A 224 -6.21 0.46 9.09
N LEU A 225 -6.14 0.36 7.76
CA LEU A 225 -6.17 1.54 6.91
C LEU A 225 -7.48 2.34 7.06
N PRO A 226 -7.43 3.69 6.93
CA PRO A 226 -8.59 4.55 7.13
C PRO A 226 -9.82 4.13 6.30
N PRO A 227 -11.06 4.40 6.77
CA PRO A 227 -12.23 3.91 6.07
C PRO A 227 -12.50 4.59 4.73
N THR A 228 -11.96 5.79 4.52
CA THR A 228 -12.15 6.56 3.30
C THR A 228 -10.82 6.93 2.64
N GLU A 229 -10.84 7.05 1.31
CA GLU A 229 -9.68 7.48 0.51
C GLU A 229 -9.14 8.85 0.97
N ALA A 230 -10.04 9.77 1.35
CA ALA A 230 -9.66 11.09 1.83
C ALA A 230 -8.86 11.03 3.15
N GLU A 231 -9.34 10.26 4.14
CA GLU A 231 -8.65 10.08 5.42
C GLU A 231 -7.32 9.35 5.24
N PHE A 232 -7.24 8.41 4.30
CA PHE A 232 -5.98 7.78 3.91
C PHE A 232 -4.97 8.80 3.44
N PHE A 233 -5.34 9.70 2.52
CA PHE A 233 -4.42 10.72 2.03
C PHE A 233 -4.09 11.77 3.10
N ASP A 234 -5.02 12.12 3.99
CA ASP A 234 -4.74 13.02 5.10
C ASP A 234 -3.70 12.43 6.06
N LEU A 235 -3.79 11.14 6.38
CA LEU A 235 -2.80 10.44 7.19
C LEU A 235 -1.47 10.22 6.44
N LEU A 236 -1.54 9.85 5.16
CA LEU A 236 -0.37 9.61 4.31
C LEU A 236 0.52 10.86 4.23
N ARG A 237 -0.06 12.05 4.07
CA ARG A 237 0.69 13.32 3.98
C ARG A 237 1.42 13.69 5.27
N ILE A 238 0.95 13.20 6.41
CA ILE A 238 1.64 13.41 7.69
C ILE A 238 2.90 12.54 7.72
N TRP A 239 2.76 11.26 7.41
CA TRP A 239 3.86 10.30 7.48
C TRP A 239 4.87 10.44 6.34
N PHE A 240 4.41 10.81 5.15
CA PHE A 240 5.21 10.89 3.92
C PHE A 240 4.90 12.20 3.18
N PRO A 241 5.47 13.35 3.63
CA PRO A 241 5.09 14.66 3.10
C PRO A 241 5.40 14.84 1.61
N CYS A 242 6.50 14.27 1.13
CA CYS A 242 6.95 14.39 -0.26
C CYS A 242 7.02 13.03 -0.95
N ILE A 243 6.03 12.73 -1.80
CA ILE A 243 5.97 11.51 -2.62
C ILE A 243 5.97 11.86 -4.11
N TRP A 244 6.77 11.13 -4.89
CA TRP A 244 6.80 11.18 -6.34
C TRP A 244 6.51 9.77 -6.90
N ASP A 245 5.34 9.59 -7.49
CA ASP A 245 4.99 8.34 -8.19
C ASP A 245 5.37 8.46 -9.68
N ILE A 246 6.38 7.70 -10.10
CA ILE A 246 6.86 7.65 -11.50
C ILE A 246 5.72 7.33 -12.46
N LYS A 247 4.84 6.38 -12.10
CA LYS A 247 3.71 5.98 -12.95
C LYS A 247 2.74 7.13 -13.17
N TYR A 248 2.56 7.99 -12.16
CA TYR A 248 1.79 9.21 -12.29
C TYR A 248 2.52 10.26 -13.15
N LEU A 249 3.80 10.51 -12.88
CA LEU A 249 4.64 11.45 -13.64
C LEU A 249 4.67 11.12 -15.14
N MET A 250 4.72 9.82 -15.50
CA MET A 250 4.69 9.34 -16.88
C MET A 250 3.48 9.82 -17.69
N LYS A 251 2.37 10.21 -17.05
CA LYS A 251 1.21 10.81 -17.75
C LYS A 251 1.59 12.10 -18.50
N SER A 252 2.64 12.79 -18.05
CA SER A 252 3.19 13.97 -18.71
C SER A 252 4.29 13.65 -19.73
N CYS A 253 4.69 12.38 -19.84
CA CYS A 253 5.76 11.91 -20.73
C CYS A 253 5.16 11.11 -21.90
N LYS A 254 4.90 11.76 -23.04
CA LYS A 254 4.17 11.15 -24.18
C LYS A 254 4.74 9.83 -24.71
N SER A 255 6.03 9.58 -24.54
CA SER A 255 6.71 8.39 -25.04
C SER A 255 6.75 7.22 -24.06
N LEU A 256 6.59 7.46 -22.75
CA LEU A 256 6.77 6.43 -21.72
C LEU A 256 5.45 5.73 -21.40
N LYS A 257 5.47 4.40 -21.38
CA LYS A 257 4.31 3.53 -21.13
C LYS A 257 4.78 2.25 -20.42
N GLY A 258 3.85 1.40 -20.00
CA GLY A 258 4.23 0.06 -19.51
C GLY A 258 4.63 0.00 -18.04
N GLY A 259 5.07 -1.17 -17.60
CA GLY A 259 5.57 -1.42 -16.23
C GLY A 259 6.96 -0.82 -15.98
N LEU A 260 7.46 -0.93 -14.75
CA LEU A 260 8.74 -0.35 -14.34
C LEU A 260 9.90 -0.80 -15.24
N GLN A 261 9.96 -2.10 -15.58
CA GLN A 261 11.00 -2.65 -16.45
C GLN A 261 10.95 -2.04 -17.87
N GLU A 262 9.78 -1.93 -18.48
CA GLU A 262 9.63 -1.34 -19.82
C GLU A 262 10.10 0.12 -19.84
N VAL A 263 9.76 0.88 -18.80
CA VAL A 263 10.18 2.28 -18.66
C VAL A 263 11.69 2.38 -18.46
N ALA A 264 12.28 1.50 -17.65
CA ALA A 264 13.72 1.44 -17.47
C ALA A 264 14.44 1.11 -18.79
N ASP A 265 13.92 0.15 -19.57
CA ASP A 265 14.46 -0.23 -20.88
C ASP A 265 14.40 0.96 -21.88
N ASP A 266 13.26 1.66 -21.96
CA ASP A 266 13.08 2.86 -22.79
C ASP A 266 14.03 4.01 -22.40
N LEU A 267 14.40 4.07 -21.12
CA LEU A 267 15.34 5.05 -20.58
C LEU A 267 16.80 4.57 -20.59
N GLN A 268 17.04 3.33 -21.04
CA GLN A 268 18.34 2.66 -21.06
C GLN A 268 18.98 2.58 -19.66
N VAL A 269 18.17 2.28 -18.66
CA VAL A 269 18.59 2.08 -17.27
C VAL A 269 18.74 0.58 -17.02
N PRO A 270 19.96 0.08 -16.77
CA PRO A 270 20.16 -1.34 -16.49
C PRO A 270 19.67 -1.70 -15.09
N ARG A 271 19.05 -2.89 -14.97
CA ARG A 271 18.71 -3.48 -13.68
C ARG A 271 19.95 -4.04 -12.98
N ILE A 272 20.02 -3.86 -11.67
CA ILE A 272 20.98 -4.52 -10.78
C ILE A 272 20.18 -5.32 -9.75
N GLY A 273 20.51 -6.61 -9.63
CA GLY A 273 19.79 -7.54 -8.75
C GLY A 273 18.66 -8.30 -9.44
N PRO A 274 18.02 -9.24 -8.71
CA PRO A 274 16.94 -10.07 -9.23
C PRO A 274 15.66 -9.26 -9.42
N GLN A 275 15.00 -9.44 -10.56
CA GLN A 275 13.70 -8.83 -10.83
C GLN A 275 12.61 -9.43 -9.94
N HIS A 276 11.59 -8.63 -9.56
CA HIS A 276 10.53 -9.02 -8.63
C HIS A 276 11.07 -9.37 -7.24
N GLN A 277 11.99 -8.54 -6.79
CA GLN A 277 12.44 -8.48 -5.41
C GLN A 277 12.61 -7.01 -5.05
N ALA A 278 12.04 -6.64 -3.92
CA ALA A 278 11.80 -5.25 -3.58
C ALA A 278 13.08 -4.40 -3.60
N GLY A 279 14.23 -4.94 -3.19
CA GLY A 279 15.50 -4.22 -3.24
C GLY A 279 15.97 -3.92 -4.66
N SER A 280 15.91 -4.88 -5.59
CA SER A 280 16.28 -4.61 -6.98
C SER A 280 15.33 -3.62 -7.63
N ASP A 281 14.03 -3.76 -7.34
CA ASP A 281 12.98 -2.90 -7.89
C ASP A 281 13.02 -1.48 -7.32
N SER A 282 13.36 -1.28 -6.04
CA SER A 282 13.60 0.05 -5.46
C SER A 282 14.83 0.73 -6.08
N LEU A 283 15.88 -0.04 -6.36
CA LEU A 283 17.09 0.48 -7.00
C LEU A 283 16.81 0.88 -8.46
N LEU A 284 16.06 0.05 -9.19
CA LEU A 284 15.62 0.39 -10.54
C LEU A 284 14.69 1.61 -10.54
N THR A 285 13.81 1.73 -9.56
CA THR A 285 12.93 2.88 -9.34
C THR A 285 13.73 4.16 -9.15
N ALA A 286 14.76 4.17 -8.29
CA ALA A 286 15.65 5.32 -8.11
C ALA A 286 16.31 5.75 -9.44
N ALA A 287 16.99 4.81 -10.10
CA ALA A 287 17.73 5.11 -11.32
C ALA A 287 16.81 5.59 -12.46
N THR A 288 15.63 4.98 -12.58
CA THR A 288 14.59 5.36 -13.55
C THR A 288 14.06 6.76 -13.29
N PHE A 289 13.79 7.10 -12.02
CA PHE A 289 13.30 8.43 -11.63
C PHE A 289 14.27 9.53 -12.03
N PHE A 290 15.54 9.43 -11.64
CA PHE A 290 16.53 10.48 -11.95
C PHE A 290 16.77 10.60 -13.46
N LYS A 291 16.81 9.48 -14.18
CA LYS A 291 16.93 9.48 -15.65
C LYS A 291 15.72 10.14 -16.32
N MET A 292 14.51 9.84 -15.85
CA MET A 292 13.27 10.44 -16.35
C MET A 292 13.22 11.94 -16.03
N ARG A 293 13.57 12.33 -14.80
CA ARG A 293 13.56 13.72 -14.33
C ARG A 293 14.47 14.60 -15.19
N GLY A 294 15.71 14.18 -15.45
CA GLY A 294 16.62 14.92 -16.33
C GLY A 294 16.16 14.96 -17.79
N LYS A 295 15.54 13.90 -18.30
CA LYS A 295 15.15 13.81 -19.72
C LYS A 295 13.86 14.54 -20.07
N PHE A 296 12.88 14.56 -19.15
CA PHE A 296 11.52 15.05 -19.44
C PHE A 296 11.10 16.27 -18.63
N PHE A 297 11.87 16.62 -17.59
CA PHE A 297 11.49 17.67 -16.64
C PHE A 297 12.61 18.68 -16.37
N ASP A 298 13.69 18.70 -17.17
CA ASP A 298 14.82 19.62 -16.99
C ASP A 298 15.36 19.66 -15.54
N ASP A 299 15.40 18.48 -14.90
CA ASP A 299 15.77 18.28 -13.49
C ASP A 299 14.89 18.97 -12.44
N ALA A 300 13.74 19.53 -12.83
CA ALA A 300 12.81 20.25 -11.95
C ALA A 300 11.38 19.70 -12.06
N LEU A 301 10.85 19.16 -10.95
CA LEU A 301 9.46 18.72 -10.87
C LEU A 301 8.56 19.80 -10.26
N ASP A 302 7.39 19.99 -10.86
CA ASP A 302 6.34 20.89 -10.37
C ASP A 302 5.63 20.24 -9.16
N ASN A 303 5.40 21.02 -8.11
CA ASN A 303 4.73 20.58 -6.87
C ASN A 303 3.33 19.99 -7.10
N LYS A 304 2.68 20.28 -8.23
CA LYS A 304 1.38 19.65 -8.57
C LYS A 304 1.44 18.13 -8.70
N PHE A 305 2.62 17.53 -8.88
CA PHE A 305 2.78 16.08 -8.95
C PHE A 305 3.04 15.45 -7.58
N MET A 306 3.43 16.25 -6.59
CA MET A 306 3.82 15.77 -5.25
C MET A 306 2.61 15.22 -4.51
N GLY A 307 2.77 14.04 -3.88
CA GLY A 307 1.75 13.42 -3.05
C GLY A 307 0.61 12.76 -3.83
N VAL A 308 0.74 12.61 -5.16
CA VAL A 308 -0.28 11.98 -6.01
C VAL A 308 0.13 10.55 -6.34
N LEU A 309 -0.67 9.57 -5.91
CA LEU A 309 -0.46 8.15 -6.20
C LEU A 309 -1.24 7.74 -7.45
N TYR A 310 -0.61 6.96 -8.33
CA TYR A 310 -1.30 6.46 -9.52
C TYR A 310 -2.47 5.54 -9.15
N GLY A 311 -3.63 5.74 -9.79
CA GLY A 311 -4.81 4.89 -9.63
C GLY A 311 -5.73 5.30 -8.48
N LEU A 312 -5.28 6.23 -7.64
CA LEU A 312 -6.04 6.86 -6.56
C LEU A 312 -6.20 8.36 -6.86
N ASN A 313 -7.34 8.94 -6.50
CA ASN A 313 -7.59 10.36 -6.65
C ASN A 313 -7.25 11.07 -5.34
N SER A 314 -6.13 11.78 -5.34
CA SER A 314 -5.93 12.91 -4.44
C SER A 314 -6.85 14.06 -4.89
N SER A 315 -8.16 13.95 -4.69
CA SER A 315 -9.07 15.08 -4.91
C SER A 315 -8.88 16.13 -3.81
N SER A 316 -7.71 16.77 -3.77
CA SER A 316 -7.60 18.11 -3.23
C SER A 316 -8.12 19.06 -4.30
N THR A 317 -9.38 19.44 -4.16
CA THR A 317 -9.78 20.81 -4.51
C THR A 317 -8.71 21.77 -4.01
N GLU A 318 -8.32 22.71 -4.86
CA GLU A 318 -7.37 23.80 -4.59
C GLU A 318 -7.56 24.34 -3.16
N ARG A 319 -6.71 23.92 -2.21
CA ARG A 319 -6.58 24.62 -0.93
C ARG A 319 -5.63 25.78 -1.16
N ASN A 320 -6.23 26.91 -1.49
CA ASN A 320 -5.60 28.22 -1.64
C ASN A 320 -4.76 28.54 -0.38
N PRO A 321 -3.45 28.84 -0.47
CA PRO A 321 -2.55 28.97 0.70
C PRO A 321 -2.70 30.29 1.48
N ALA A 322 -3.81 31.01 1.34
CA ALA A 322 -3.96 32.36 1.88
C ALA A 322 -4.67 32.41 3.25
N HIS A 323 -4.36 31.53 4.21
CA HIS A 323 -4.70 31.76 5.62
C HIS A 323 -3.73 31.01 6.56
N PRO A 324 -2.88 31.71 7.33
CA PRO A 324 -2.15 31.09 8.43
C PRO A 324 -3.15 30.72 9.53
N ARG A 325 -3.26 29.44 9.87
CA ARG A 325 -3.89 29.02 11.12
C ARG A 325 -2.88 29.18 12.24
N GLU A 326 -3.09 30.20 13.08
CA GLU A 326 -2.43 30.31 14.38
C GLU A 326 -2.74 29.06 15.20
N HIS A 327 -1.72 28.26 15.48
CA HIS A 327 -1.80 27.14 16.41
C HIS A 327 -1.42 27.66 17.80
N ASN A 328 -2.38 28.26 18.51
CA ASN A 328 -2.22 28.56 19.92
C ASN A 328 -2.70 27.34 20.73
N GLY A 329 -1.75 26.73 21.45
CA GLY A 329 -1.99 25.54 22.26
C GLY A 329 -2.92 25.82 23.45
N ALA A 330 -3.90 24.93 23.63
CA ALA A 330 -4.44 24.51 24.92
C ALA A 330 -5.39 23.32 24.68
N VAL A 331 -4.97 22.13 25.12
CA VAL A 331 -5.83 20.93 25.12
C VAL A 331 -6.84 21.09 26.25
N HIS A 332 -8.10 21.35 25.93
CA HIS A 332 -9.18 21.42 26.92
C HIS A 332 -9.79 20.03 27.12
N TYR A 333 -9.49 19.40 28.25
CA TYR A 333 -10.18 18.19 28.69
C TYR A 333 -11.58 18.54 29.22
N PRO A 334 -12.66 17.90 28.76
CA PRO A 334 -13.99 18.13 29.33
C PRO A 334 -14.09 17.56 30.74
N HIS A 335 -14.48 18.41 31.69
CA HIS A 335 -14.81 18.06 33.08
C HIS A 335 -16.04 17.13 33.15
N PRO A 336 -16.07 16.13 34.06
CA PRO A 336 -17.29 15.37 34.32
C PRO A 336 -18.30 16.21 35.15
N PRO A 337 -19.62 16.07 34.91
CA PRO A 337 -20.63 16.81 35.64
C PRO A 337 -20.74 16.35 37.11
N GLN A 338 -20.85 17.33 38.00
CA GLN A 338 -21.04 17.15 39.44
C GLN A 338 -22.40 16.54 39.78
N ALA A 339 -22.40 15.62 40.75
CA ALA A 339 -23.58 14.93 41.27
C ALA A 339 -24.52 15.87 42.03
N GLN A 340 -25.81 15.84 41.68
CA GLN A 340 -26.90 16.38 42.51
C GLN A 340 -27.57 15.22 43.27
N SER A 341 -27.79 15.42 44.57
CA SER A 341 -28.42 14.48 45.49
C SER A 341 -29.91 14.25 45.13
N PRO A 342 -30.42 13.01 45.09
CA PRO A 342 -31.85 12.78 44.91
C PRO A 342 -32.60 12.65 46.23
N ALA A 343 -33.75 13.31 46.30
CA ALA A 343 -34.79 13.10 47.31
C ALA A 343 -35.54 11.78 47.05
N SER A 344 -36.00 11.19 48.14
CA SER A 344 -36.57 9.85 48.35
C SER A 344 -37.94 9.57 47.70
N VAL A 345 -38.10 8.40 47.04
CA VAL A 345 -39.39 7.73 46.70
C VAL A 345 -39.19 6.19 46.76
N PRO A 346 -40.16 5.37 47.26
CA PRO A 346 -39.96 3.98 47.72
C PRO A 346 -40.12 2.90 46.61
N PRO A 347 -39.87 1.59 46.90
CA PRO A 347 -39.37 0.63 45.90
C PRO A 347 -40.46 -0.19 45.22
N GLN A 348 -40.24 -0.56 43.95
CA GLN A 348 -40.93 -1.68 43.32
C GLN A 348 -39.99 -2.53 42.42
N ASN A 349 -39.93 -3.80 42.81
CA ASN A 349 -39.57 -5.06 42.14
C ASN A 349 -38.55 -5.12 40.99
N VAL A 350 -37.62 -6.06 41.20
CA VAL A 350 -36.51 -6.49 40.36
C VAL A 350 -36.92 -7.66 39.47
N THR A 351 -36.48 -7.65 38.21
CA THR A 351 -36.26 -8.87 37.39
C THR A 351 -35.08 -8.62 36.43
N PRO A 352 -34.04 -9.47 36.38
CA PRO A 352 -32.89 -9.28 35.50
C PRO A 352 -32.94 -10.22 34.29
N LEU A 353 -32.52 -9.77 33.08
CA LEU A 353 -31.77 -10.66 32.17
C LEU A 353 -31.07 -9.99 30.96
N ALA A 354 -29.80 -10.41 30.82
CA ALA A 354 -29.00 -10.74 29.64
C ALA A 354 -28.43 -9.68 28.68
N ALA A 355 -27.14 -9.94 28.40
CA ALA A 355 -26.21 -9.27 27.52
C ALA A 355 -26.24 -9.82 26.07
N ALA A 356 -25.68 -8.99 25.19
CA ALA A 356 -24.89 -9.28 23.99
C ALA A 356 -25.43 -10.22 22.90
N THR A 357 -25.42 -9.74 21.66
CA THR A 357 -25.00 -10.56 20.50
C THR A 357 -24.56 -9.68 19.33
N SER A 358 -23.29 -9.83 18.95
CA SER A 358 -22.71 -9.39 17.68
C SER A 358 -23.19 -10.30 16.55
N ALA A 359 -23.44 -9.73 15.37
CA ALA A 359 -23.84 -10.46 14.17
C ALA A 359 -22.65 -11.24 13.58
N ALA A 360 -22.90 -12.50 13.23
CA ALA A 360 -21.94 -13.48 12.75
C ALA A 360 -21.56 -13.30 11.27
N ILE A 361 -20.28 -13.49 10.97
CA ILE A 361 -19.74 -13.74 9.62
C ILE A 361 -19.91 -15.23 9.32
N ALA A 362 -20.50 -15.56 8.17
CA ALA A 362 -20.69 -16.93 7.72
C ALA A 362 -19.38 -17.49 7.12
N ILE A 363 -18.75 -18.43 7.83
CA ILE A 363 -17.65 -19.26 7.31
C ILE A 363 -18.27 -20.55 6.79
N MET A 364 -18.21 -20.77 5.48
CA MET A 364 -18.55 -22.07 4.87
C MET A 364 -17.32 -22.98 4.95
N SER A 365 -17.37 -24.00 5.81
CA SER A 365 -16.39 -25.09 5.85
C SER A 365 -16.75 -26.18 4.82
N PRO A 366 -15.80 -26.76 4.07
CA PRO A 366 -16.07 -27.93 3.23
C PRO A 366 -16.06 -29.24 4.04
N SER A 367 -17.06 -30.08 3.77
CA SER A 367 -17.23 -31.43 4.32
C SER A 367 -16.07 -32.37 3.99
N ARG A 368 -15.58 -33.08 5.02
CA ARG A 368 -14.73 -34.26 4.88
C ARG A 368 -15.55 -35.43 4.33
N ASN A 369 -15.10 -36.00 3.21
CA ASN A 369 -15.62 -37.26 2.72
C ASN A 369 -14.80 -38.41 3.33
N ASN A 370 -15.47 -39.21 4.14
CA ASN A 370 -14.98 -40.48 4.66
C ASN A 370 -15.42 -41.57 3.67
N SER A 371 -14.49 -42.32 3.09
CA SER A 371 -14.80 -43.62 2.51
C SER A 371 -13.61 -44.54 2.65
N ALA A 372 -13.75 -45.47 3.60
CA ALA A 372 -12.94 -46.67 3.72
C ALA A 372 -13.31 -47.67 2.62
N ARG A 373 -12.29 -48.24 1.97
CA ARG A 373 -12.14 -49.67 1.73
C ARG A 373 -10.71 -50.00 1.34
#